data_AF-A0A552UIF9-F1
#
_entry.id   AF-A0A552UIF9-F1
#
_cell.length_a   1.000
_cell.length_b   1.000
_cell.length_c   1.000
_cell.angle_alpha   90.00
_cell.angle_beta   90.00
_cell.angle_gamma   90.00
#
_symmetry.space_group_name_H-M   'P 1'
#
loop_
_entity.id
_entity.type
_entity.pdbx_description
1 polymer ?
#
loop_
_entity_poly.entity_id
_entity_poly.type
_entity_poly.pdbx_seq_one_letter_code
_entity_poly.pdbx_strand_id
1 'polypeptide(L)'
;MFERRSRGGLRMRVQAAQAHYRAALGRAQQARLSLRYAVLTLALALATGPAAAEVVATPDGFTITHTRSVQASPAAAWTALTAWGSWWSDGHSWSGKAANISLDSVAEGCLCERWAAGEVAHGRVLMVMPGKRLLIDAPLGPLQALPVVARLAFTLKPAGRGTTVTIEMRVAGTAANGLGGPVDGVLREAADRLARRIDTGRP
;
A
#
# COMPACT_ATOMS: atom_id res chain seq x y z
N MET A 1 5.54 -84.98 20.57
CA MET A 1 5.49 -83.64 21.20
C MET A 1 6.52 -82.71 20.52
N PHE A 2 6.38 -82.35 19.23
CA PHE A 2 7.39 -81.51 18.54
C PHE A 2 6.87 -80.60 17.40
N GLU A 3 5.56 -80.40 17.24
CA GLU A 3 5.03 -79.64 16.09
C GLU A 3 4.63 -78.19 16.40
N ARG A 4 4.53 -77.79 17.69
CA ARG A 4 3.94 -76.49 18.08
C ARG A 4 4.92 -75.32 18.11
N ARG A 5 6.23 -75.55 17.94
CA ARG A 5 7.27 -74.53 18.17
C ARG A 5 7.65 -73.71 16.92
N SER A 6 7.44 -74.20 15.70
CA SER A 6 7.87 -73.47 14.48
C SER A 6 6.89 -72.39 14.00
N ARG A 7 5.58 -72.57 14.23
CA ARG A 7 4.54 -71.60 13.81
C ARG A 7 4.59 -70.27 14.58
N GLY A 8 5.10 -70.27 15.81
CA GLY A 8 5.24 -69.06 16.64
C GLY A 8 6.37 -68.13 16.15
N GLY A 9 7.51 -68.69 15.76
CA GLY A 9 8.66 -67.91 15.30
C GLY A 9 8.44 -67.21 13.95
N LEU A 10 7.72 -67.85 13.02
CA LEU A 10 7.41 -67.26 11.73
C LEU A 10 6.42 -66.09 11.85
N ARG A 11 5.38 -66.22 12.68
CA ARG A 11 4.41 -65.13 12.94
C ARG A 11 5.08 -63.91 13.58
N MET A 12 6.01 -64.13 14.51
CA MET A 12 6.72 -63.06 15.20
C MET A 12 7.68 -62.29 14.25
N ARG A 13 8.37 -63.00 13.35
CA ARG A 13 9.23 -62.38 12.33
C ARG A 13 8.45 -61.56 11.31
N VAL A 14 7.25 -62.02 10.90
CA VAL A 14 6.37 -61.27 10.00
C VAL A 14 5.81 -60.00 10.66
N GLN A 15 5.41 -60.08 11.93
CA GLN A 15 4.94 -58.91 12.68
C GLN A 15 6.02 -57.85 12.87
N ALA A 16 7.26 -58.26 13.18
CA ALA A 16 8.39 -57.33 13.30
C ALA A 16 8.69 -56.62 11.97
N ALA A 17 8.71 -57.36 10.85
CA ALA A 17 8.92 -56.79 9.52
C ALA A 17 7.79 -55.80 9.13
N GLN A 18 6.54 -56.11 9.46
CA GLN A 18 5.40 -55.23 9.23
C GLN A 18 5.47 -53.95 10.08
N ALA A 19 5.93 -54.03 11.33
CA ALA A 19 6.11 -52.87 12.20
C ALA A 19 7.21 -51.93 11.66
N HIS A 20 8.34 -52.49 11.22
CA HIS A 20 9.42 -51.71 10.60
C HIS A 20 8.97 -51.03 9.31
N TYR A 21 8.20 -51.72 8.46
CA TYR A 21 7.67 -51.16 7.21
C TYR A 21 6.67 -50.01 7.46
N ARG A 22 5.77 -50.16 8.44
CA ARG A 22 4.82 -49.10 8.84
C ARG A 22 5.54 -47.86 9.40
N ALA A 23 6.59 -48.04 10.20
CA ALA A 23 7.38 -46.92 10.73
C ALA A 23 8.17 -46.19 9.64
N ALA A 24 8.69 -46.92 8.64
CA ALA A 24 9.37 -46.32 7.48
C ALA A 24 8.40 -45.51 6.60
N LEU A 25 7.20 -46.05 6.32
CA LEU A 25 6.16 -45.34 5.59
C LEU A 25 5.65 -44.10 6.33
N GLY A 26 5.47 -44.18 7.66
CA GLY A 26 5.06 -43.05 8.49
C GLY A 26 6.08 -41.90 8.47
N ARG A 27 7.39 -42.22 8.56
CA ARG A 27 8.47 -41.21 8.46
C ARG A 27 8.56 -40.57 7.08
N ALA A 28 8.42 -41.35 6.01
CA ALA A 28 8.41 -40.83 4.64
C ALA A 28 7.18 -39.95 4.37
N GLN A 29 6.02 -40.30 4.92
CA GLN A 29 4.78 -39.53 4.79
C GLN A 29 4.85 -38.24 5.61
N GLN A 30 5.38 -38.28 6.84
CA GLN A 30 5.64 -37.09 7.66
C GLN A 30 6.64 -36.14 7.00
N ALA A 31 7.74 -36.64 6.43
CA ALA A 31 8.72 -35.82 5.71
C ALA A 31 8.14 -35.16 4.44
N ARG A 32 7.26 -35.87 3.71
CA ARG A 32 6.55 -35.32 2.54
C ARG A 32 5.52 -34.25 2.94
N LEU A 33 4.86 -34.42 4.09
CA LEU A 33 3.92 -33.44 4.64
C LEU A 33 4.64 -32.18 5.12
N SER A 34 5.74 -32.31 5.87
CA SER A 34 6.51 -31.15 6.34
C SER A 34 7.21 -30.39 5.20
N LEU A 35 7.68 -31.08 4.15
CA LEU A 35 8.23 -30.43 2.96
C LEU A 35 7.15 -29.65 2.17
N ARG A 36 5.92 -30.18 2.07
CA ARG A 36 4.79 -29.47 1.45
C ARG A 36 4.37 -28.22 2.22
N TYR A 37 4.32 -28.29 3.55
CA TYR A 37 4.01 -27.14 4.39
C TYR A 37 5.13 -26.07 4.33
N ALA A 38 6.40 -26.48 4.34
CA ALA A 38 7.53 -25.56 4.21
C ALA A 38 7.54 -24.81 2.86
N VAL A 39 7.24 -25.50 1.76
CA VAL A 39 7.10 -24.88 0.42
C VAL A 39 5.92 -23.91 0.37
N LEU A 40 4.80 -24.24 1.01
CA LEU A 40 3.62 -23.36 1.05
C LEU A 40 3.88 -22.07 1.86
N THR A 41 4.63 -22.15 2.96
CA THR A 41 5.04 -20.97 3.74
C THR A 41 6.06 -20.09 3.02
N LEU A 42 6.99 -20.68 2.26
CA LEU A 42 7.98 -19.91 1.49
C LEU A 42 7.35 -19.21 0.28
N ALA A 43 6.36 -19.83 -0.36
CA ALA A 43 5.61 -19.22 -1.47
C ALA A 43 4.76 -18.01 -1.03
N LEU A 44 4.24 -18.01 0.20
CA LEU A 44 3.47 -16.89 0.73
C LEU A 44 4.33 -15.67 1.12
N ALA A 45 5.60 -15.89 1.46
CA ALA A 45 6.53 -14.83 1.82
C ALA A 45 7.08 -14.04 0.61
N LEU A 46 6.96 -14.58 -0.61
CA LEU A 46 7.46 -13.94 -1.84
C LEU A 46 6.43 -13.01 -2.51
N ALA A 47 5.21 -12.88 -1.98
CA ALA A 47 4.16 -12.04 -2.55
C ALA A 47 4.23 -10.56 -2.14
N THR A 48 5.17 -10.16 -1.28
CA THR A 48 5.37 -8.76 -0.89
C THR A 48 6.48 -8.12 -1.73
N GLY A 49 6.23 -7.95 -3.03
CA GLY A 49 7.08 -7.11 -3.88
C GLY A 49 6.90 -5.62 -3.53
N PRO A 50 7.91 -4.76 -3.79
CA PRO A 50 7.73 -3.33 -3.67
C PRO A 50 6.60 -2.90 -4.62
N ALA A 51 5.64 -2.14 -4.12
CA ALA A 51 4.64 -1.49 -4.95
C ALA A 51 5.36 -0.49 -5.86
N ALA A 52 5.77 -0.94 -7.05
CA ALA A 52 6.40 -0.09 -8.05
C ALA A 52 5.42 1.03 -8.42
N ALA A 53 5.88 2.27 -8.31
CA ALA A 53 5.17 3.41 -8.84
C ALA A 53 5.14 3.31 -10.36
N GLU A 54 3.99 3.59 -10.98
CA GLU A 54 3.92 3.70 -12.43
C GLU A 54 4.04 5.19 -12.78
N VAL A 55 5.16 5.57 -13.38
CA VAL A 55 5.37 6.89 -13.98
C VAL A 55 5.27 6.73 -15.49
N VAL A 56 4.24 7.33 -16.08
CA VAL A 56 4.01 7.33 -17.52
C VAL A 56 4.19 8.74 -18.04
N ALA A 57 5.28 8.98 -18.78
CA ALA A 57 5.55 10.26 -19.42
C ALA A 57 4.98 10.31 -20.84
N THR A 58 4.49 11.48 -21.24
CA THR A 58 4.11 11.82 -22.62
C THR A 58 4.88 13.08 -23.04
N PRO A 59 4.93 13.45 -24.33
CA PRO A 59 5.61 14.68 -24.76
C PRO A 59 5.09 15.95 -24.06
N ASP A 60 3.82 15.93 -23.66
CA ASP A 60 3.10 17.07 -23.11
C ASP A 60 2.80 16.94 -21.61
N GLY A 61 3.38 15.96 -20.90
CA GLY A 61 3.10 15.77 -19.48
C GLY A 61 3.51 14.42 -18.90
N PHE A 62 2.94 14.09 -17.74
CA PHE A 62 3.19 12.81 -17.08
C PHE A 62 2.04 12.41 -16.14
N THR A 63 1.95 11.12 -15.88
CA THR A 63 1.07 10.53 -14.86
C THR A 63 1.90 9.74 -13.87
N ILE A 64 1.63 9.91 -12.58
CA ILE A 64 2.26 9.18 -11.47
C ILE A 64 1.16 8.51 -10.66
N THR A 65 1.34 7.23 -10.35
CA THR A 65 0.41 6.47 -9.50
C THR A 65 1.14 5.73 -8.40
N HIS A 66 0.68 5.89 -7.16
CA HIS A 66 1.07 5.07 -6.01
C HIS A 66 -0.14 4.41 -5.36
N THR A 67 0.01 3.16 -4.96
CA THR A 67 -1.03 2.39 -4.25
C THR A 67 -0.49 1.86 -2.93
N ARG A 68 -1.29 1.95 -1.86
CA ARG A 68 -1.03 1.40 -0.54
C ARG A 68 -2.25 0.63 -0.04
N SER A 69 -2.00 -0.44 0.71
CA SER A 69 -3.03 -1.18 1.43
C SER A 69 -2.93 -0.82 2.91
N VAL A 70 -4.07 -0.42 3.50
CA VAL A 70 -4.19 -0.05 4.91
C VAL A 70 -5.23 -0.96 5.57
N GLN A 71 -5.11 -1.19 6.87
CA GLN A 71 -6.02 -2.04 7.64
C GLN A 71 -7.32 -1.33 8.02
N ALA A 72 -7.34 0.01 7.97
CA ALA A 72 -8.51 0.80 8.30
C ALA A 72 -9.63 0.70 7.26
N SER A 73 -10.87 0.93 7.70
CA SER A 73 -12.03 1.03 6.82
C SER A 73 -11.97 2.28 5.92
N PRO A 74 -12.71 2.34 4.80
CA PRO A 74 -12.70 3.51 3.92
C PRO A 74 -13.15 4.80 4.62
N ALA A 75 -14.03 4.71 5.63
CA ALA A 75 -14.47 5.86 6.41
C ALA A 75 -13.36 6.41 7.33
N ALA A 76 -12.60 5.52 7.98
CA ALA A 76 -11.44 5.91 8.79
C ALA A 76 -10.31 6.46 7.91
N ALA A 77 -10.04 5.82 6.77
CA ALA A 77 -9.07 6.29 5.78
C ALA A 77 -9.45 7.68 5.23
N TRP A 78 -10.74 7.93 4.97
CA TRP A 78 -11.24 9.24 4.55
C TRP A 78 -10.99 10.32 5.61
N THR A 79 -11.29 10.02 6.87
CA THR A 79 -11.08 10.95 7.98
C THR A 79 -9.61 11.35 8.11
N ALA A 80 -8.69 10.39 7.96
CA ALA A 80 -7.27 10.66 7.95
C ALA A 80 -6.83 11.46 6.70
N LEU A 81 -7.33 11.10 5.52
CA LEU A 81 -7.03 11.77 4.25
C LEU A 81 -7.37 13.26 4.31
N THR A 82 -8.57 13.62 4.76
CA THR A 82 -9.00 15.02 4.79
C THR A 82 -8.29 15.85 5.86
N ALA A 83 -7.67 15.21 6.86
CA ALA A 83 -6.83 15.86 7.86
C ALA A 83 -5.40 16.11 7.35
N TRP A 84 -5.25 16.83 6.23
CA TRP A 84 -3.98 17.07 5.51
C TRP A 84 -2.81 17.48 6.40
N GLY A 85 -3.00 18.49 7.26
CA GLY A 85 -1.92 18.99 8.11
C GLY A 85 -1.42 18.01 9.18
N SER A 86 -2.10 16.87 9.35
CA SER A 86 -1.74 15.83 10.30
C SER A 86 -0.85 14.72 9.70
N TRP A 87 -0.63 14.75 8.38
CA TRP A 87 0.18 13.75 7.70
C TRP A 87 1.06 14.26 6.56
N TRP A 88 0.79 15.44 6.00
CA TRP A 88 1.69 16.03 5.02
C TRP A 88 3.11 16.23 5.59
N SER A 89 4.11 16.33 4.71
CA SER A 89 5.49 16.53 5.12
C SER A 89 5.75 18.00 5.40
N ASP A 90 6.38 18.31 6.54
CA ASP A 90 6.84 19.66 6.84
C ASP A 90 7.84 20.16 5.78
N GLY A 91 8.68 19.26 5.26
CA GLY A 91 9.66 19.56 4.21
C GLY A 91 9.05 19.91 2.85
N HIS A 92 7.77 19.61 2.64
CA HIS A 92 7.01 19.96 1.42
C HIS A 92 5.90 20.98 1.72
N SER A 93 6.10 21.83 2.72
CA SER A 93 5.21 22.94 3.08
C SER A 93 5.93 24.28 2.94
N TRP A 94 5.20 25.37 2.66
CA TRP A 94 5.81 26.70 2.51
C TRP A 94 6.24 27.31 3.84
N SER A 95 5.48 27.04 4.89
CA SER A 95 5.75 27.51 6.24
C SER A 95 6.72 26.63 7.04
N GLY A 96 7.14 25.49 6.47
CA GLY A 96 7.91 24.47 7.17
C GLY A 96 7.11 23.72 8.25
N LYS A 97 5.77 23.84 8.25
CA LYS A 97 4.85 23.21 9.20
C LYS A 97 3.58 22.76 8.50
N ALA A 98 3.43 21.46 8.28
CA ALA A 98 2.23 20.84 7.73
C ALA A 98 0.98 21.18 8.55
N ALA A 99 1.11 21.43 9.85
CA ALA A 99 -0.02 21.84 10.72
C ALA A 99 -0.75 23.10 10.24
N ASN A 100 -0.12 23.94 9.40
CA ASN A 100 -0.75 25.11 8.79
C ASN A 100 -1.58 24.78 7.54
N ILE A 101 -1.53 23.53 7.06
CA ILE A 101 -2.26 23.05 5.89
C ILE A 101 -3.63 22.51 6.30
N SER A 102 -4.66 23.02 5.64
CA SER A 102 -6.05 22.63 5.85
C SER A 102 -6.73 22.37 4.51
N LEU A 103 -7.66 21.41 4.51
CA LEU A 103 -8.52 21.11 3.36
C LEU A 103 -9.95 21.47 3.71
N ASP A 104 -10.54 22.36 2.93
CA ASP A 104 -11.99 22.52 2.88
C ASP A 104 -12.57 21.48 1.92
N SER A 105 -13.18 20.44 2.46
CA SER A 105 -13.63 19.27 1.69
C SER A 105 -15.01 19.47 1.06
N VAL A 106 -15.15 20.52 0.26
CA VAL A 106 -16.32 20.85 -0.58
C VAL A 106 -15.87 21.19 -1.99
N ALA A 107 -16.76 21.15 -2.99
CA ALA A 107 -16.41 21.61 -4.33
C ALA A 107 -16.01 23.10 -4.30
N GLU A 108 -14.95 23.45 -5.02
CA GLU A 108 -14.25 24.74 -4.97
C GLU A 108 -13.58 25.08 -3.63
N GLY A 109 -13.62 24.17 -2.65
CA GLY A 109 -12.93 24.31 -1.37
C GLY A 109 -11.41 24.34 -1.54
N CYS A 110 -10.73 25.07 -0.65
CA CYS A 110 -9.29 25.24 -0.71
C CYS A 110 -8.53 24.11 0.00
N LEU A 111 -7.47 23.61 -0.65
CA LEU A 111 -6.32 23.06 0.05
C LEU A 111 -5.34 24.23 0.30
N CYS A 112 -5.42 24.81 1.49
CA CYS A 112 -4.74 26.06 1.81
C CYS A 112 -3.74 25.87 2.95
N GLU A 113 -2.60 26.52 2.84
CA GLU A 113 -1.65 26.70 3.93
C GLU A 113 -1.65 28.14 4.39
N ARG A 114 -1.82 28.40 5.69
CA ARG A 114 -1.89 29.77 6.24
C ARG A 114 -1.03 29.93 7.48
N TRP A 115 -0.20 30.97 7.52
CA TRP A 115 0.67 31.30 8.65
C TRP A 115 0.90 32.81 8.75
N ALA A 116 1.62 33.26 9.79
CA ALA A 116 1.77 34.69 10.08
C ALA A 116 2.39 35.53 8.94
N ALA A 117 3.24 34.92 8.11
CA ALA A 117 3.95 35.64 7.04
C ALA A 117 3.33 35.42 5.64
N GLY A 118 2.22 34.68 5.53
CA GLY A 118 1.56 34.50 4.25
C GLY A 118 0.54 33.36 4.21
N GLU A 119 -0.04 33.19 3.03
CA GLU A 119 -0.91 32.07 2.71
C GLU A 119 -0.65 31.59 1.27
N VAL A 120 -0.86 30.29 1.05
CA VAL A 120 -0.77 29.67 -0.27
C VAL A 120 -1.96 28.75 -0.45
N ALA A 121 -2.64 28.88 -1.59
CA ALA A 121 -3.55 27.86 -2.09
C ALA A 121 -2.73 26.81 -2.85
N HIS A 122 -2.56 25.62 -2.26
CA HIS A 122 -1.92 24.48 -2.93
C HIS A 122 -2.81 23.87 -4.01
N GLY A 123 -4.13 24.04 -3.86
CA GLY A 123 -5.07 23.55 -4.85
C GLY A 123 -6.52 23.83 -4.49
N ARG A 124 -7.40 23.47 -5.43
CA ARG A 124 -8.83 23.62 -5.31
C ARG A 124 -9.54 22.29 -5.53
N VAL A 125 -10.47 21.97 -4.66
CA VAL A 125 -11.22 20.72 -4.71
C VAL A 125 -12.22 20.75 -5.86
N LEU A 126 -12.18 19.71 -6.70
CA LEU A 126 -13.08 19.54 -7.85
C LEU A 126 -14.17 18.50 -7.56
N MET A 127 -13.87 17.50 -6.73
CA MET A 127 -14.78 16.40 -6.44
C MET A 127 -14.57 15.89 -5.02
N VAL A 128 -15.68 15.69 -4.30
CA VAL A 128 -15.70 15.07 -2.98
C VAL A 128 -16.74 13.96 -2.98
N MET A 129 -16.28 12.72 -2.82
CA MET A 129 -17.12 11.55 -2.57
C MET A 129 -16.64 10.92 -1.26
N PRO A 130 -17.25 11.24 -0.11
CA PRO A 130 -16.78 10.78 1.18
C PRO A 130 -16.60 9.26 1.24
N GLY A 131 -15.47 8.81 1.79
CA GLY A 131 -15.12 7.39 1.87
C GLY A 131 -14.71 6.74 0.54
N LYS A 132 -14.64 7.50 -0.57
CA LYS A 132 -14.44 6.93 -1.91
C LYS A 132 -13.42 7.70 -2.76
N ARG A 133 -13.57 9.01 -2.92
CA ARG A 133 -12.77 9.78 -3.88
C ARG A 133 -12.64 11.25 -3.50
N LEU A 134 -11.43 11.79 -3.65
CA LEU A 134 -11.14 13.22 -3.59
C LEU A 134 -10.37 13.59 -4.87
N LEU A 135 -10.78 14.65 -5.56
CA LEU A 135 -10.07 15.19 -6.73
C LEU A 135 -9.78 16.66 -6.50
N ILE A 136 -8.53 17.06 -6.72
CA ILE A 136 -8.04 18.43 -6.50
C ILE A 136 -7.32 18.89 -7.77
N ASP A 137 -7.56 20.12 -8.19
CA ASP A 137 -6.63 20.87 -9.06
C ASP A 137 -5.48 21.37 -8.19
N ALA A 138 -4.33 20.72 -8.29
CA ALA A 138 -3.23 20.88 -7.35
C ALA A 138 -1.88 20.92 -8.08
N PRO A 139 -1.53 22.06 -8.70
CA PRO A 139 -0.18 22.28 -9.18
C PRO A 139 0.75 22.51 -7.99
N LEU A 140 1.19 21.41 -7.36
CA LEU A 140 1.99 21.44 -6.14
C LEU A 140 3.37 22.06 -6.37
N GLY A 141 3.82 22.89 -5.41
CA GLY A 141 5.17 23.44 -5.36
C GLY A 141 5.53 24.21 -6.66
N PRO A 142 6.65 23.88 -7.32
CA PRO A 142 7.07 24.58 -8.55
C PRO A 142 6.04 24.55 -9.68
N LEU A 143 5.16 23.54 -9.73
CA LEU A 143 4.12 23.47 -10.76
C LEU A 143 3.16 24.67 -10.70
N GLN A 144 2.97 25.27 -9.51
CA GLN A 144 2.06 26.39 -9.31
C GLN A 144 2.42 27.63 -10.15
N ALA A 145 3.70 27.83 -10.42
CA ALA A 145 4.19 28.98 -11.18
C ALA A 145 4.20 28.73 -12.71
N LEU A 146 3.85 27.53 -13.15
CA LEU A 146 3.93 27.10 -14.54
C LEU A 146 2.55 27.12 -15.20
N PRO A 147 2.47 27.35 -16.52
CA PRO A 147 1.22 27.26 -17.27
C PRO A 147 0.84 25.79 -17.51
N VAL A 148 0.49 25.08 -16.45
CA VAL A 148 0.22 23.63 -16.44
C VAL A 148 -1.14 23.33 -15.80
N VAL A 149 -1.67 22.15 -16.10
CA VAL A 149 -2.81 21.57 -15.39
C VAL A 149 -2.29 20.38 -14.59
N ALA A 150 -2.57 20.32 -13.29
CA ALA A 150 -2.14 19.23 -12.42
C ALA A 150 -3.31 18.72 -11.58
N ARG A 151 -3.78 17.51 -11.86
CA ARG A 151 -4.92 16.89 -11.16
C ARG A 151 -4.40 15.85 -10.18
N LEU A 152 -4.68 16.03 -8.89
CA LEU A 152 -4.36 15.08 -7.83
C LEU A 152 -5.63 14.36 -7.37
N ALA A 153 -5.65 13.04 -7.54
CA ALA A 153 -6.76 12.18 -7.18
C ALA A 153 -6.37 11.22 -6.05
N PHE A 154 -7.25 11.08 -5.07
CA PHE A 154 -7.21 10.02 -4.08
C PHE A 154 -8.42 9.12 -4.29
N THR A 155 -8.19 7.80 -4.37
CA THR A 155 -9.26 6.80 -4.47
C THR A 155 -9.14 5.80 -3.32
N LEU A 156 -10.23 5.59 -2.60
CA LEU A 156 -10.36 4.64 -1.50
C LEU A 156 -11.27 3.51 -1.95
N LYS A 157 -10.74 2.29 -2.05
CA LYS A 157 -11.51 1.09 -2.40
C LYS A 157 -11.51 0.12 -1.23
N PRO A 158 -12.67 -0.41 -0.80
CA PRO A 158 -12.70 -1.51 0.16
C PRO A 158 -11.87 -2.70 -0.34
N ALA A 159 -11.07 -3.30 0.54
CA ALA A 159 -10.24 -4.47 0.23
C ALA A 159 -10.23 -5.43 1.43
N GLY A 160 -11.11 -6.42 1.43
CA GLY A 160 -11.31 -7.31 2.58
C GLY A 160 -11.77 -6.53 3.81
N ARG A 161 -10.97 -6.55 4.88
CA ARG A 161 -11.22 -5.75 6.10
C ARG A 161 -10.62 -4.35 6.06
N GLY A 162 -9.76 -4.06 5.08
CA GLY A 162 -9.03 -2.81 4.95
C GLY A 162 -9.45 -1.98 3.74
N THR A 163 -8.56 -1.09 3.33
CA THR A 163 -8.76 -0.18 2.20
C THR A 163 -7.53 -0.18 1.30
N THR A 164 -7.74 -0.18 -0.01
CA THR A 164 -6.71 0.20 -0.99
C THR A 164 -6.81 1.69 -1.23
N VAL A 165 -5.72 2.41 -0.93
CA VAL A 165 -5.55 3.84 -1.14
C VAL A 165 -4.70 4.05 -2.37
N THR A 166 -5.25 4.69 -3.39
CA THR A 166 -4.52 5.07 -4.61
C THR A 166 -4.40 6.59 -4.67
N ILE A 167 -3.17 7.07 -4.83
CA ILE A 167 -2.84 8.47 -5.11
C ILE A 167 -2.37 8.53 -6.55
N GLU A 168 -2.98 9.42 -7.33
CA GLU A 168 -2.66 9.61 -8.74
C GLU A 168 -2.53 11.10 -9.04
N MET A 169 -1.44 11.50 -9.68
CA MET A 169 -1.30 12.85 -10.22
C MET A 169 -1.14 12.78 -11.73
N ARG A 170 -1.95 13.56 -12.45
CA ARG A 170 -1.81 13.79 -13.89
C ARG A 170 -1.42 15.23 -14.14
N VAL A 171 -0.31 15.44 -14.81
CA VAL A 171 0.18 16.77 -15.18
C VAL A 171 0.20 16.90 -16.69
N ALA A 172 -0.32 18.00 -17.20
CA ALA A 172 -0.28 18.39 -18.61
C ALA A 172 0.30 19.80 -18.76
N GLY A 173 1.12 19.99 -19.79
CA GLY A 173 1.84 21.21 -20.11
C GLY A 173 3.35 20.97 -20.22
N THR A 174 3.94 21.34 -21.36
CA THR A 174 5.37 21.13 -21.64
C THR A 174 6.30 21.86 -20.68
N ALA A 175 5.82 22.91 -20.02
CA ALA A 175 6.55 23.60 -18.96
C ALA A 175 6.87 22.69 -17.76
N ALA A 176 6.13 21.58 -17.56
CA ALA A 176 6.39 20.60 -16.52
C ALA A 176 7.45 19.54 -16.91
N ASN A 177 7.97 19.57 -18.15
CA ASN A 177 8.92 18.57 -18.62
C ASN A 177 10.17 18.55 -17.73
N GLY A 178 10.60 17.35 -17.33
CA GLY A 178 11.70 17.14 -16.38
C GLY A 178 11.30 17.15 -14.90
N LEU A 179 10.07 17.53 -14.55
CA LEU A 179 9.61 17.55 -13.14
C LEU A 179 8.99 16.22 -12.67
N GLY A 180 8.77 15.25 -13.56
CA GLY A 180 8.13 13.98 -13.21
C GLY A 180 8.83 13.21 -12.08
N GLY A 181 10.17 13.11 -12.12
CA GLY A 181 10.96 12.42 -11.09
C GLY A 181 10.87 13.08 -9.70
N PRO A 182 11.12 14.41 -9.58
CA PRO A 182 10.91 15.13 -8.33
C PRO A 182 9.48 15.00 -7.78
N VAL A 183 8.46 15.12 -8.64
CA VAL A 183 7.04 14.99 -8.22
C VAL A 183 6.72 13.55 -7.76
N ASP A 184 7.27 12.52 -8.42
CA ASP A 184 7.15 11.12 -7.97
C ASP A 184 7.74 10.93 -6.57
N GLY A 185 8.89 11.55 -6.28
CA GLY A 185 9.48 11.51 -4.94
C GLY A 185 8.55 12.05 -3.86
N VAL A 186 7.93 13.21 -4.12
CA VAL A 186 6.97 13.86 -3.20
C VAL A 186 5.72 13.00 -3.02
N LEU A 187 5.14 12.48 -4.11
CA LEU A 187 3.92 11.68 -4.03
C LEU A 187 4.14 10.31 -3.39
N ARG A 188 5.32 9.72 -3.56
CA ARG A 188 5.70 8.49 -2.85
C ARG A 188 5.75 8.73 -1.35
N GLU A 189 6.41 9.80 -0.91
CA GLU A 189 6.48 10.17 0.50
C GLU A 189 5.08 10.46 1.06
N ALA A 190 4.27 11.22 0.32
CA ALA A 190 2.88 11.50 0.68
C ALA A 190 2.05 10.21 0.84
N ALA A 191 2.19 9.25 -0.08
CA ALA A 191 1.51 7.96 -0.01
C ALA A 191 1.90 7.16 1.24
N ASP A 192 3.20 7.12 1.55
CA ASP A 192 3.71 6.40 2.71
C ASP A 192 3.27 7.03 4.03
N ARG A 193 3.33 8.36 4.12
CA ARG A 193 2.90 9.12 5.31
C ARG A 193 1.40 9.01 5.54
N LEU A 194 0.60 9.12 4.49
CA LEU A 194 -0.85 8.95 4.58
C LEU A 194 -1.20 7.52 5.03
N ALA A 195 -0.57 6.49 4.45
CA ALA A 195 -0.82 5.11 4.85
C ALA A 195 -0.48 4.86 6.32
N ARG A 196 0.67 5.34 6.80
CA ARG A 196 1.03 5.26 8.23
C ARG A 196 0.05 6.02 9.10
N ARG A 197 -0.37 7.22 8.68
CA ARG A 197 -1.37 8.03 9.41
C ARG A 197 -2.67 7.26 9.59
N ILE A 198 -3.12 6.59 8.53
CA ILE A 198 -4.36 5.82 8.53
C ILE A 198 -4.29 4.65 9.52
N ASP A 199 -3.19 3.88 9.51
CA ASP A 199 -3.09 2.68 10.33
C ASP A 199 -2.66 2.93 11.78
N THR A 200 -1.90 4.01 12.03
CA THR A 200 -1.26 4.24 13.34
C THR A 200 -1.63 5.56 14.01
N GLY A 201 -2.31 6.47 13.30
CA GLY A 201 -2.54 7.84 13.74
C GLY A 201 -1.31 8.75 13.63
N ARG A 202 -0.16 8.24 13.19
CA ARG A 202 1.10 8.99 13.01
C ARG A 202 1.59 8.90 11.56
N PRO A 203 2.13 9.99 10.97
CA PRO A 203 2.64 9.96 9.60
C PRO A 203 4.00 9.28 9.44
#